data_AF-A0A7S0F6Z6-F1
#
_entry.id   AF-A0A7S0F6Z6-F1
#
_cell.length_a   1.000
_cell.length_b   1.000
_cell.length_c   1.000
_cell.angle_alpha   90.00
_cell.angle_beta   90.00
_cell.angle_gamma   90.00
#
_symmetry.space_group_name_H-M   'P 1'
#
loop_
_entity.id
_entity.type
_entity.pdbx_description
1 polymer ?
#
loop_
_entity_poly.entity_id
_entity_poly.type
_entity_poly.pdbx_seq_one_letter_code
_entity_poly.pdbx_strand_id
1 'polypeptide(L)'
;KQQQEKERKQEVVRDQRKSKAQLELLLAGEEEEENIRDYNMRGIQRIDKNKDKKLRGARKRKEAKMAKSVVGTEFEINTTDSRFSAVLEGGDDRFGIDKTATQYKETPAMRAILKEQSKRRKEKKKRKKREAATNEESSTPAGADAASPGKIKNKRARMDDAIGGDTKRAAKSGKGADLSLLVSRLKHKVGGKRSDQ
;
A
#
# COMPACT_ATOMS: atom_id res chain seq x y z
N LYS A 1 -16.77 69.79 23.10
CA LYS A 1 -17.32 68.65 23.90
C LYS A 1 -18.10 67.64 23.05
N GLN A 2 -19.04 68.05 22.17
CA GLN A 2 -19.82 67.09 21.36
C GLN A 2 -19.02 66.30 20.28
N GLN A 3 -17.94 66.87 19.73
CA GLN A 3 -17.11 66.16 18.73
C GLN A 3 -16.26 65.05 19.35
N GLN A 4 -15.64 65.29 20.51
CA GLN A 4 -14.88 64.28 21.26
C GLN A 4 -15.73 63.08 21.70
N GLU A 5 -17.01 63.29 22.04
CA GLU A 5 -17.90 62.20 22.44
C GLU A 5 -18.29 61.31 21.24
N LYS A 6 -18.39 61.88 20.03
CA LYS A 6 -18.64 61.12 18.80
C LYS A 6 -17.44 60.27 18.38
N GLU A 7 -16.22 60.79 18.54
CA GLU A 7 -14.99 60.05 18.21
C GLU A 7 -14.78 58.85 19.15
N ARG A 8 -14.96 59.03 20.47
CA ARG A 8 -14.88 57.92 21.44
C ARG A 8 -15.92 56.83 21.16
N LYS A 9 -17.14 57.20 20.77
CA LYS A 9 -18.17 56.22 20.38
C LYS A 9 -17.79 55.46 19.11
N GLN A 10 -17.17 56.11 18.13
CA GLN A 10 -16.70 55.44 16.91
C GLN A 10 -15.53 54.48 17.18
N GLU A 11 -14.62 54.84 18.08
CA GLU A 11 -13.47 54.00 18.44
C GLU A 11 -13.90 52.72 19.16
N VAL A 12 -14.80 52.83 20.13
CA VAL A 12 -15.38 51.68 20.85
C VAL A 12 -16.11 50.73 19.89
N VAL A 13 -16.84 51.27 18.90
CA VAL A 13 -17.51 50.44 17.88
C VAL A 13 -16.50 49.74 16.97
N ARG A 14 -15.37 50.38 16.64
CA ARG A 14 -14.32 49.75 15.83
C ARG A 14 -13.64 48.62 16.59
N ASP A 15 -13.35 48.79 17.87
CA ASP A 15 -12.70 47.75 18.68
C ASP A 15 -13.65 46.58 18.99
N GLN A 16 -14.95 46.86 19.16
CA GLN A 16 -15.97 45.81 19.23
C GLN A 16 -16.10 45.04 17.90
N ARG A 17 -15.96 45.70 16.75
CA ARG A 17 -15.97 45.01 15.44
C ARG A 17 -14.71 44.17 15.23
N LYS A 18 -13.53 44.68 15.62
CA LYS A 18 -12.27 43.94 15.52
C LYS A 18 -12.25 42.71 16.42
N SER A 19 -12.70 42.85 17.68
CA SER A 19 -12.81 41.72 18.61
C SER A 19 -13.81 40.67 18.13
N LYS A 20 -14.97 41.09 17.61
CA LYS A 20 -15.93 40.17 16.98
C LYS A 20 -15.34 39.43 15.78
N ALA A 21 -14.63 40.13 14.89
CA ALA A 21 -14.00 39.49 13.72
C ALA A 21 -12.88 38.51 14.10
N GLN A 22 -12.10 38.82 15.15
CA GLN A 22 -11.08 37.91 15.66
C GLN A 22 -11.69 36.66 16.32
N LEU A 23 -12.80 36.83 17.04
CA LEU A 23 -13.56 35.70 17.61
C LEU A 23 -14.20 34.84 16.51
N GLU A 24 -14.80 35.45 15.48
CA GLU A 24 -15.32 34.71 14.31
C GLU A 24 -14.23 33.89 13.61
N LEU A 25 -13.01 34.43 13.47
CA LEU A 25 -11.90 33.71 12.85
C LEU A 25 -11.43 32.51 13.70
N LEU A 26 -11.42 32.63 15.03
CA LEU A 26 -11.07 31.53 15.93
C LEU A 26 -12.16 30.44 15.92
N LEU A 27 -13.44 30.82 15.98
CA LEU A 27 -14.56 29.88 15.93
C LEU A 27 -14.70 29.18 14.56
N ALA A 28 -14.48 29.89 13.45
CA ALA A 28 -14.60 29.32 12.11
C ALA A 28 -13.52 28.25 11.81
N GLY A 29 -12.37 28.29 12.47
CA GLY A 29 -11.34 27.27 12.33
C GLY A 29 -11.64 25.95 13.06
N GLU A 30 -12.39 26.01 14.16
CA GLU A 30 -12.64 24.84 15.03
C GLU A 30 -13.91 24.06 14.59
N GLU A 31 -14.96 24.76 14.15
CA GLU A 31 -16.27 24.15 13.88
C GLU A 31 -16.31 23.34 12.55
N GLU A 32 -15.56 23.77 11.53
CA GLU A 32 -15.39 23.00 10.30
C GLU A 32 -14.46 21.80 10.52
N GLU A 33 -13.43 21.94 11.36
CA GLU A 33 -12.45 20.88 11.58
C GLU A 33 -12.95 19.79 12.54
N GLU A 34 -13.79 20.13 13.52
CA GLU A 34 -14.44 19.14 14.39
C GLU A 34 -15.48 18.30 13.65
N ASN A 35 -16.31 18.89 12.78
CA ASN A 35 -17.24 18.12 11.95
C ASN A 35 -16.54 17.25 10.90
N ILE A 36 -15.31 17.59 10.51
CA ILE A 36 -14.45 16.74 9.69
C ILE A 36 -13.95 15.54 10.50
N ARG A 37 -13.71 15.66 11.81
CA ARG A 37 -13.07 14.60 12.62
C ARG A 37 -13.99 13.41 12.97
N ASP A 38 -15.28 13.48 12.69
CA ASP A 38 -16.21 12.38 13.00
C ASP A 38 -15.94 11.12 12.16
N TYR A 39 -15.58 10.03 12.85
CA TYR A 39 -15.23 8.75 12.23
C TYR A 39 -16.50 8.00 11.78
N ASN A 40 -16.87 8.16 10.51
CA ASN A 40 -18.02 7.45 9.94
C ASN A 40 -17.67 6.00 9.54
N MET A 41 -17.82 5.07 10.49
CA MET A 41 -17.53 3.63 10.29
C MET A 41 -18.30 3.01 9.11
N ARG A 42 -19.57 3.38 8.90
CA ARG A 42 -20.37 2.87 7.78
C ARG A 42 -19.84 3.37 6.44
N GLY A 43 -19.40 4.63 6.40
CA GLY A 43 -18.75 5.25 5.24
C GLY A 43 -17.47 4.53 4.85
N ILE A 44 -16.56 4.33 5.82
CA ILE A 44 -15.27 3.64 5.61
C ILE A 44 -15.50 2.23 5.07
N GLN A 45 -16.36 1.44 5.72
CA GLN A 45 -16.67 0.08 5.27
C GLN A 45 -17.23 0.03 3.85
N ARG A 46 -18.03 1.02 3.45
CA ARG A 46 -18.61 1.08 2.10
C ARG A 46 -17.56 1.42 1.05
N ILE A 47 -16.71 2.40 1.34
CA ILE A 47 -15.57 2.77 0.48
C ILE A 47 -14.66 1.56 0.30
N ASP A 48 -14.32 0.87 1.40
CA ASP A 48 -13.48 -0.32 1.38
C ASP A 48 -14.07 -1.47 0.55
N LYS A 49 -15.38 -1.69 0.60
CA LYS A 49 -16.04 -2.74 -0.20
C LYS A 49 -16.12 -2.43 -1.69
N ASN A 50 -15.99 -1.15 -2.06
CA ASN A 50 -16.22 -0.70 -3.43
C ASN A 50 -14.94 -0.21 -4.14
N LYS A 51 -13.82 -0.05 -3.42
CA LYS A 51 -12.51 0.32 -3.98
C LYS A 51 -12.05 -0.58 -5.13
N ASP A 52 -12.31 -1.89 -5.04
CA ASP A 52 -11.91 -2.86 -6.07
C ASP A 52 -12.92 -2.98 -7.22
N LYS A 53 -14.10 -2.38 -7.09
CA LYS A 53 -15.16 -2.42 -8.09
C LYS A 53 -14.97 -1.27 -9.09
N LYS A 54 -15.00 -1.59 -10.38
CA LYS A 54 -14.92 -0.59 -11.47
C LYS A 54 -16.25 0.15 -11.63
N LEU A 55 -16.56 1.04 -10.69
CA LEU A 55 -17.76 1.86 -10.71
C LEU A 55 -17.71 2.92 -11.81
N ARG A 56 -18.83 3.15 -12.49
CA ARG A 56 -18.97 4.12 -13.59
C ARG A 56 -20.13 5.10 -13.34
N GLY A 57 -20.09 6.23 -14.04
CA GLY A 57 -21.16 7.23 -14.06
C GLY A 57 -21.50 7.84 -12.69
N ALA A 58 -22.80 7.99 -12.41
CA ALA A 58 -23.31 8.63 -11.20
C ALA A 58 -22.84 7.94 -9.91
N ARG A 59 -22.66 6.62 -9.92
CA ARG A 59 -22.23 5.86 -8.74
C ARG A 59 -20.79 6.18 -8.33
N LYS A 60 -19.89 6.36 -9.30
CA LYS A 60 -18.51 6.83 -9.05
C LYS A 60 -18.49 8.22 -8.43
N ARG A 61 -19.34 9.14 -8.93
CA ARG A 61 -19.43 10.51 -8.40
C ARG A 61 -19.93 10.54 -6.95
N LYS A 62 -20.95 9.73 -6.63
CA LYS A 62 -21.47 9.60 -5.26
C LYS A 62 -20.41 9.04 -4.29
N GLU A 63 -19.67 8.01 -4.70
CA GLU A 63 -18.59 7.48 -3.85
C GLU A 63 -17.43 8.44 -3.69
N ALA A 64 -17.02 9.16 -4.75
CA ALA A 64 -15.99 10.18 -4.62
C ALA A 64 -16.40 11.32 -3.68
N LYS A 65 -17.69 11.70 -3.66
CA LYS A 65 -18.20 12.70 -2.72
C LYS A 65 -18.18 12.18 -1.27
N MET A 66 -18.57 10.93 -1.05
CA MET A 66 -18.52 10.33 0.29
C MET A 66 -17.10 10.04 0.76
N ALA A 67 -16.18 9.65 -0.13
CA ALA A 67 -14.78 9.48 0.22
C ALA A 67 -14.15 10.79 0.74
N LYS A 68 -14.56 11.94 0.21
CA LYS A 68 -14.11 13.25 0.70
C LYS A 68 -14.69 13.63 2.07
N SER A 69 -15.85 13.09 2.44
CA SER A 69 -16.50 13.40 3.72
C SER A 69 -16.18 12.38 4.82
N VAL A 70 -15.54 11.26 4.47
CA VAL A 70 -15.22 10.19 5.41
C VAL A 70 -13.77 10.37 5.80
N VAL A 71 -13.54 10.78 7.04
CA VAL A 71 -12.19 10.85 7.59
C VAL A 71 -11.73 9.48 8.06
N GLY A 72 -10.45 9.19 7.83
CA GLY A 72 -9.80 7.96 8.28
C GLY A 72 -9.31 7.02 7.19
N THR A 73 -9.43 7.38 5.90
CA THR A 73 -8.85 6.60 4.80
C THR A 73 -7.34 6.83 4.63
N GLU A 74 -6.82 7.93 5.15
CA GLU A 74 -5.42 8.37 5.03
C GLU A 74 -4.51 7.82 6.15
N PHE A 75 -5.00 6.91 6.98
CA PHE A 75 -4.18 6.35 8.07
C PHE A 75 -3.06 5.45 7.53
N GLU A 76 -1.81 5.86 7.75
CA GLU A 76 -0.61 5.12 7.40
C GLU A 76 0.20 4.76 8.64
N ILE A 77 0.75 3.55 8.66
CA ILE A 77 1.58 3.06 9.77
C ILE A 77 3.04 3.33 9.46
N ASN A 78 3.75 3.91 10.43
CA ASN A 78 5.19 4.02 10.37
C ASN A 78 5.85 2.66 10.62
N THR A 79 6.48 2.09 9.59
CA THR A 79 7.14 0.78 9.65
C THR A 79 8.54 0.82 10.25
N THR A 80 9.10 2.01 10.52
CA THR A 80 10.43 2.16 11.13
C THR A 80 10.37 2.34 12.65
N ASP A 81 9.18 2.50 13.23
CA ASP A 81 8.99 2.67 14.67
C ASP A 81 9.35 1.36 15.42
N SER A 82 10.24 1.49 16.40
CA SER A 82 10.76 0.38 17.20
C SER A 82 9.69 -0.29 18.07
N ARG A 83 8.62 0.42 18.42
CA ARG A 83 7.49 -0.13 19.20
C ARG A 83 6.76 -1.25 18.47
N PHE A 84 6.82 -1.26 17.14
CA PHE A 84 6.19 -2.31 16.32
C PHE A 84 7.17 -3.38 15.84
N SER A 85 8.40 -3.40 16.38
CA SER A 85 9.43 -4.39 16.03
C SER A 85 8.93 -5.83 16.22
N ALA A 86 8.25 -6.14 17.32
CA ALA A 86 7.71 -7.47 17.59
C ALA A 86 6.75 -7.96 16.48
N VAL A 87 5.85 -7.08 16.04
CA VAL A 87 4.91 -7.36 14.93
C VAL A 87 5.67 -7.51 13.62
N LEU A 88 6.63 -6.63 13.31
CA LEU A 88 7.31 -6.58 12.02
C LEU A 88 8.36 -7.68 11.82
N GLU A 89 9.05 -8.08 12.89
CA GLU A 89 10.00 -9.17 12.84
C GLU A 89 9.32 -10.54 12.89
N GLY A 90 8.16 -10.62 13.53
CA GLY A 90 7.44 -11.88 13.75
C GLY A 90 8.24 -12.85 14.60
N GLY A 91 8.95 -12.32 15.61
CA GLY A 91 9.66 -13.12 16.61
C GLY A 91 8.76 -13.62 17.74
N ASP A 92 7.64 -12.95 17.98
CA ASP A 92 6.63 -13.35 18.97
C ASP A 92 5.31 -13.69 18.24
N ASP A 93 4.89 -14.94 18.36
CA ASP A 93 3.69 -15.45 17.71
C ASP A 93 2.41 -14.80 18.25
N ARG A 94 2.44 -14.24 19.48
CA ARG A 94 1.30 -13.56 20.10
C ARG A 94 0.85 -12.31 19.36
N PHE A 95 1.79 -11.65 18.68
CA PHE A 95 1.53 -10.41 17.92
C PHE A 95 1.55 -10.66 16.40
N GLY A 96 1.56 -11.92 15.98
CA GLY A 96 1.50 -12.33 14.58
C GLY A 96 0.15 -12.02 13.94
N ILE A 97 0.18 -11.48 12.71
CA ILE A 97 -1.02 -11.25 11.92
C ILE A 97 -1.37 -12.53 11.16
N ASP A 98 -2.48 -13.17 11.56
CA ASP A 98 -3.05 -14.31 10.86
C ASP A 98 -4.15 -13.85 9.88
N LYS A 99 -4.03 -14.26 8.62
CA LYS A 99 -5.03 -14.00 7.57
C LYS A 99 -6.23 -14.95 7.61
N THR A 100 -6.10 -16.08 8.29
CA THR A 100 -7.16 -17.09 8.38
C THR A 100 -8.16 -16.79 9.49
N ALA A 101 -7.79 -15.93 10.44
CA ALA A 101 -8.67 -15.47 11.50
C ALA A 101 -9.85 -14.65 10.94
N THR A 102 -11.06 -14.90 11.45
CA THR A 102 -12.29 -14.18 11.06
C THR A 102 -12.24 -12.68 11.38
N GLN A 103 -11.43 -12.32 12.38
CA GLN A 103 -11.18 -10.96 12.82
C GLN A 103 -10.26 -10.19 11.86
N TYR A 104 -9.53 -10.88 10.97
CA TYR A 104 -8.67 -10.22 9.99
C TYR A 104 -9.49 -9.35 9.04
N LYS A 105 -9.08 -8.08 8.91
CA LYS A 105 -9.61 -7.15 7.93
C LYS A 105 -8.46 -6.65 7.07
N GLU A 106 -8.64 -6.75 5.75
CA GLU A 106 -7.63 -6.31 4.79
C GLU A 106 -7.69 -4.78 4.60
N THR A 107 -7.19 -4.06 5.60
CA THR A 107 -7.02 -2.61 5.55
C THR A 107 -5.76 -2.24 4.75
N PRO A 108 -5.65 -1.01 4.22
CA PRO A 108 -4.43 -0.53 3.57
C PRO A 108 -3.19 -0.66 4.45
N ALA A 109 -3.32 -0.27 5.72
CA ALA A 109 -2.28 -0.37 6.73
C ALA A 109 -1.83 -1.82 7.01
N MET A 110 -2.80 -2.76 7.12
CA MET A 110 -2.49 -4.18 7.30
C MET A 110 -1.71 -4.76 6.12
N ARG A 111 -2.07 -4.34 4.89
CA ARG A 111 -1.33 -4.71 3.67
C ARG A 111 0.11 -4.16 3.67
N ALA A 112 0.32 -2.95 4.18
CA ALA A 112 1.66 -2.37 4.32
C ALA A 112 2.52 -3.18 5.30
N ILE A 113 1.98 -3.53 6.47
CA ILE A 113 2.67 -4.36 7.48
C ILE A 113 3.08 -5.72 6.88
N LEU A 114 2.15 -6.42 6.23
CA LEU A 114 2.42 -7.75 5.67
C LEU A 114 3.48 -7.71 4.55
N LYS A 115 3.52 -6.64 3.75
CA LYS A 115 4.57 -6.43 2.74
C LYS A 115 5.93 -6.22 3.40
N GLU A 116 5.98 -5.41 4.45
CA GLU A 116 7.21 -5.15 5.20
C GLU A 116 7.73 -6.41 5.92
N GLN A 117 6.86 -7.14 6.62
CA GLN A 117 7.21 -8.45 7.21
C GLN A 117 7.77 -9.41 6.14
N SER A 118 7.12 -9.48 4.98
CA SER A 118 7.58 -10.32 3.87
C SER A 118 8.95 -9.89 3.34
N LYS A 119 9.21 -8.58 3.28
CA LYS A 119 10.50 -8.00 2.89
C LYS A 119 11.60 -8.37 3.90
N ARG A 120 11.39 -8.12 5.19
CA ARG A 120 12.34 -8.45 6.26
C ARG A 120 12.66 -9.94 6.34
N ARG A 121 11.65 -10.80 6.19
CA ARG A 121 11.84 -12.26 6.15
C ARG A 121 12.69 -12.71 4.95
N LYS A 122 12.49 -12.10 3.78
CA LYS A 122 13.31 -12.38 2.59
C LYS A 122 14.76 -11.90 2.77
N GLU A 123 14.96 -10.72 3.34
CA GLU A 123 16.29 -10.19 3.63
C GLU A 123 17.05 -11.04 4.66
N LYS A 124 16.39 -11.46 5.75
CA LYS A 124 16.95 -12.38 6.74
C LYS A 124 17.39 -13.72 6.12
N LYS A 125 16.58 -14.29 5.21
CA LYS A 125 16.94 -15.50 4.46
C LYS A 125 18.16 -15.27 3.55
N LYS A 126 18.23 -14.14 2.85
CA LYS A 126 19.37 -13.79 2.00
C LYS A 126 20.65 -13.61 2.82
N ARG A 127 20.56 -12.93 3.97
CA ARG A 127 21.68 -12.72 4.89
C ARG A 127 22.21 -14.06 5.42
N LYS A 128 21.32 -14.93 5.92
CA LYS A 128 21.70 -16.27 6.39
C LYS A 128 22.39 -17.11 5.29
N LYS A 129 21.93 -17.01 4.04
CA LYS A 129 22.57 -17.69 2.90
C LYS A 129 23.98 -17.15 2.62
N ARG A 130 24.19 -15.84 2.74
CA ARG A 130 25.52 -15.21 2.57
C ARG A 130 26.46 -15.60 3.71
N GLU A 131 25.99 -15.54 4.95
CA GLU A 131 26.78 -15.93 6.14
C GLU A 131 27.17 -17.43 6.10
N ALA A 132 26.27 -18.30 5.63
CA ALA A 132 26.59 -19.71 5.44
C ALA A 132 27.63 -19.95 4.33
N ALA A 133 27.61 -19.17 3.25
CA ALA A 133 28.60 -19.27 2.18
C ALA A 133 30.01 -18.80 2.62
N THR A 134 30.10 -17.78 3.48
CA THR A 134 31.38 -17.28 4.00
C THR A 134 32.03 -18.17 5.06
N ASN A 135 31.26 -19.03 5.75
CA ASN A 135 31.80 -19.97 6.75
C ASN A 135 32.28 -21.31 6.15
N GLU A 136 31.91 -21.64 4.93
CA GLU A 136 32.38 -22.85 4.23
C GLU A 136 33.75 -22.65 3.56
N GLU A 137 34.20 -21.40 3.39
CA GLU A 137 35.48 -21.06 2.73
C GLU A 137 36.65 -20.86 3.72
N SER A 138 36.39 -20.86 5.04
CA SER A 138 37.40 -20.67 6.10
C SER A 138 37.76 -21.94 6.88
N SER A 139 37.19 -23.11 6.51
CA SER A 139 37.57 -24.41 7.07
C SER A 139 38.44 -25.21 6.10
N THR A 140 39.64 -24.74 5.79
CA THR A 140 40.74 -25.57 5.29
C THR A 140 41.65 -25.93 6.47
N PRO A 141 41.71 -27.21 6.92
CA PRO A 141 42.72 -27.63 7.87
C PRO A 141 44.07 -27.75 7.14
N ALA A 142 45.02 -26.90 7.52
CA ALA A 142 46.40 -27.02 7.10
C ALA A 142 47.08 -28.22 7.80
N GLY A 143 47.26 -29.30 7.05
CA GLY A 143 48.41 -30.23 7.11
C GLY A 143 48.58 -31.19 8.30
N ALA A 144 48.42 -32.49 8.04
CA ALA A 144 49.41 -33.55 8.32
C ALA A 144 48.95 -34.91 7.76
N ASP A 145 49.87 -35.59 7.07
CA ASP A 145 49.79 -36.91 6.44
C ASP A 145 49.30 -38.06 7.34
N ALA A 146 48.47 -38.96 6.81
CA ALA A 146 48.65 -40.42 6.88
C ALA A 146 47.53 -41.18 6.11
N ALA A 147 47.98 -41.98 5.14
CA ALA A 147 47.33 -43.06 4.39
C ALA A 147 46.02 -43.69 4.95
N SER A 148 44.98 -43.80 4.10
CA SER A 148 44.23 -45.05 3.85
C SER A 148 43.12 -44.87 2.79
N PRO A 149 43.09 -45.61 1.65
CA PRO A 149 41.94 -45.62 0.74
C PRO A 149 40.96 -46.76 1.09
N GLY A 150 39.99 -46.49 1.97
CA GLY A 150 38.85 -47.37 2.23
C GLY A 150 37.62 -46.97 1.41
N LYS A 151 37.43 -47.55 0.22
CA LYS A 151 36.20 -47.42 -0.58
C LYS A 151 35.03 -48.16 0.09
N ILE A 152 34.14 -47.45 0.78
CA ILE A 152 32.83 -47.99 1.19
C ILE A 152 31.77 -47.50 0.18
N LYS A 153 31.35 -48.42 -0.70
CA LYS A 153 30.24 -48.21 -1.65
C LYS A 153 28.92 -48.41 -0.91
N ASN A 154 28.26 -47.32 -0.49
CA ASN A 154 26.85 -47.37 -0.11
C ASN A 154 25.97 -47.24 -1.36
N LYS A 155 25.73 -48.37 -2.02
CA LYS A 155 24.62 -48.57 -2.97
C LYS A 155 23.35 -48.81 -2.15
N ARG A 156 22.63 -47.74 -1.79
CA ARG A 156 21.20 -47.87 -1.45
C ARG A 156 20.39 -47.41 -2.65
N ALA A 157 19.94 -48.41 -3.40
CA ALA A 157 18.87 -48.29 -4.37
C ALA A 157 17.66 -47.62 -3.69
N ARG A 158 17.23 -46.48 -4.21
CA ARG A 158 15.84 -46.07 -4.09
C ARG A 158 15.16 -46.50 -5.37
N MET A 159 14.25 -47.46 -5.20
CA MET A 159 13.16 -47.73 -6.13
C MET A 159 12.27 -46.49 -6.22
N ASP A 160 11.48 -46.47 -7.30
CA ASP A 160 10.33 -45.61 -7.56
C ASP A 160 10.62 -44.25 -8.21
N ASP A 161 10.91 -44.30 -9.52
CA ASP A 161 10.51 -43.24 -10.46
C ASP A 161 10.09 -43.89 -11.79
N ALA A 162 8.84 -44.35 -11.83
CA ALA A 162 8.14 -44.76 -13.04
C ALA A 162 6.75 -44.12 -13.06
N ILE A 163 6.69 -42.80 -13.25
CA ILE A 163 5.52 -42.13 -13.82
C ILE A 163 6.03 -41.15 -14.89
N GLY A 164 6.25 -41.70 -16.08
CA GLY A 164 6.28 -40.91 -17.31
C GLY A 164 4.87 -40.43 -17.65
N GLY A 165 4.74 -39.17 -18.03
CA GLY A 165 3.45 -38.58 -18.38
C GLY A 165 3.54 -37.09 -18.73
N ASP A 166 4.15 -36.81 -19.88
CA ASP A 166 3.85 -35.70 -20.78
C ASP A 166 3.82 -34.26 -20.26
N THR A 167 4.94 -33.60 -20.49
CA THR A 167 5.03 -32.16 -20.69
C THR A 167 4.28 -31.73 -21.96
N LYS A 168 3.12 -31.05 -21.82
CA LYS A 168 2.63 -30.12 -22.85
C LYS A 168 2.81 -28.68 -22.40
N ARG A 169 3.84 -28.06 -22.96
CA ARG A 169 4.00 -26.60 -23.04
C ARG A 169 2.89 -26.05 -23.94
N ALA A 170 2.07 -25.15 -23.42
CA ALA A 170 1.26 -24.25 -24.24
C ALA A 170 1.57 -22.82 -23.80
N ALA A 171 2.35 -22.12 -24.62
CA ALA A 171 2.63 -20.71 -24.50
C ALA A 171 1.31 -19.92 -24.63
N LYS A 172 0.95 -19.14 -23.60
CA LYS A 172 -0.01 -18.05 -23.75
C LYS A 172 0.75 -16.82 -24.24
N SER A 173 0.65 -16.63 -25.55
CA SER A 173 1.04 -15.44 -26.32
C SER A 173 0.69 -14.14 -25.60
N GLY A 174 1.69 -13.27 -25.50
CA GLY A 174 1.55 -11.90 -25.04
C GLY A 174 0.53 -11.12 -25.85
N LYS A 175 -0.34 -10.40 -25.13
CA LYS A 175 -1.13 -9.29 -25.65
C LYS A 175 -0.20 -8.09 -25.82
N GLY A 176 0.50 -8.02 -26.94
CA GLY A 176 1.01 -6.78 -27.50
C GLY A 176 0.05 -6.35 -28.60
N ALA A 177 -1.05 -5.70 -28.24
CA ALA A 177 -1.88 -5.03 -29.24
C ALA A 177 -1.18 -3.72 -29.58
N ASP A 178 -0.53 -3.70 -30.74
CA ASP A 178 0.15 -2.53 -31.30
C ASP A 178 -0.80 -1.32 -31.34
N LEU A 179 -0.53 -0.34 -30.48
CA LEU A 179 -1.23 0.95 -30.45
C LEU A 179 -1.03 1.76 -31.76
N SER A 180 -0.08 1.35 -32.61
CA SER A 180 0.21 1.97 -33.91
C SER A 180 -0.93 1.79 -34.92
N LEU A 181 -1.69 0.69 -34.87
CA LEU A 181 -2.83 0.43 -35.76
C LEU A 181 -4.08 1.26 -35.42
N LEU A 182 -4.21 1.73 -34.17
CA LEU A 182 -5.35 2.55 -33.74
C LEU A 182 -5.22 4.00 -34.20
N VAL A 183 -3.99 4.54 -34.24
CA VAL A 183 -3.71 5.90 -34.72
C VAL A 183 -3.94 6.01 -36.24
N SER A 184 -3.61 4.97 -37.00
CA SER A 184 -3.86 4.93 -38.46
C SER A 184 -5.36 4.90 -38.81
N ARG A 185 -6.21 4.32 -37.95
CA ARG A 185 -7.67 4.33 -38.14
C ARG A 185 -8.33 5.67 -37.80
N LEU A 186 -7.71 6.51 -36.97
CA LEU A 186 -8.25 7.83 -36.63
C LEU A 186 -7.94 8.89 -37.69
N LYS A 187 -6.88 8.69 -38.49
CA LYS A 187 -6.46 9.65 -39.54
C LYS A 187 -7.28 9.58 -40.84
N HIS A 188 -7.97 8.47 -41.12
CA HIS A 188 -8.82 8.33 -42.32
C HIS A 188 -10.30 8.68 -42.12
N LYS A 189 -10.77 8.91 -40.88
CA LYS A 189 -12.19 9.22 -40.59
C LYS A 189 -12.50 10.74 -40.56
N VAL A 190 -11.52 11.60 -40.84
CA VAL A 190 -11.69 13.07 -40.82
C VAL A 190 -11.57 13.71 -42.22
N GLY A 191 -11.26 12.93 -43.28
CA GLY A 191 -10.93 13.46 -44.60
C GLY A 191 -11.94 13.28 -45.74
N GLY A 192 -13.16 12.80 -45.48
CA GLY A 192 -14.16 12.57 -46.54
C GLY A 192 -15.00 13.82 -46.86
N LYS A 193 -14.43 14.76 -47.62
CA LYS A 193 -15.20 15.86 -48.24
C LYS A 193 -16.19 15.26 -49.25
N ARG A 194 -17.46 15.61 -49.09
CA ARG A 194 -18.52 15.46 -50.09
C ARG A 194 -18.16 16.33 -51.30
N SER A 195 -18.07 15.72 -52.48
CA SER A 195 -18.06 16.41 -53.76
C SER A 195 -19.38 16.09 -54.47
N ASP A 196 -20.33 17.01 -54.36
CA ASP A 196 -21.49 17.10 -55.24
C ASP A 196 -21.18 18.17 -56.30
N GLN A 197 -21.03 17.75 -57.55
CA GLN A 197 -21.37 18.49 -58.76
C GLN A 197 -21.77 17.47 -59.84
#